data_AF-A0A9E6BDN2-F1
#
_entry.id   AF-A0A9E6BDN2-F1
#
_cell.length_a   1.000
_cell.length_b   1.000
_cell.length_c   1.000
_cell.angle_alpha   90.00
_cell.angle_beta   90.00
_cell.angle_gamma   90.00
#
_symmetry.space_group_name_H-M   'P 1'
#
loop_
_entity.id
_entity.type
_entity.pdbx_description
1 polymer ?
#
loop_
_entity_poly.entity_id
_entity_poly.type
_entity_poly.pdbx_seq_one_letter_code
_entity_poly.pdbx_strand_id
1 'polypeptide(L)'
;VTVPLDPALPAAANAQRYFARYRKAQKGLAEIEKQLARTRADIDYHESLLYSIERSDAASLAEIQQELVDSGLLRPDKKARRRKEPLPEPLAFKASSGRLILVGRNNRQNDYLTFKLASRRDCWLHAKDLPGSHVVIKDAPYPPPEEDLIEAALLAAYFSRGKDSSATAVDYTQVRHVRRGPGGRPGFVLYDNFHTITVNPQSEQLQQLLAQLLEV
;
A
#
# COMPACT_ATOMS: atom_id res chain seq x y z
N VAL A 1 -8.99 -4.58 -48.71
CA VAL A 1 -9.49 -5.31 -47.52
C VAL A 1 -10.62 -6.22 -47.97
N THR A 2 -10.57 -7.52 -47.66
CA THR A 2 -11.61 -8.51 -47.98
C THR A 2 -12.30 -8.96 -46.69
N VAL A 3 -13.63 -9.00 -46.67
CA VAL A 3 -14.42 -9.42 -45.49
C VAL A 3 -15.12 -10.74 -45.81
N PRO A 4 -14.86 -11.82 -45.06
CA PRO A 4 -15.53 -13.09 -45.29
C PRO A 4 -17.02 -12.96 -44.95
N LEU A 5 -17.89 -13.55 -45.75
CA LEU A 5 -19.33 -13.56 -45.51
C LEU A 5 -19.82 -14.99 -45.39
N ASP A 6 -20.87 -15.18 -44.61
CA ASP A 6 -21.63 -16.42 -44.61
C ASP A 6 -22.54 -16.43 -45.86
N PRO A 7 -22.32 -17.33 -46.83
CA PRO A 7 -23.07 -17.33 -48.08
C PRO A 7 -24.55 -17.70 -47.88
N ALA A 8 -24.90 -18.31 -46.74
CA ALA A 8 -26.29 -18.63 -46.40
C ALA A 8 -27.09 -17.42 -45.90
N LEU A 9 -26.44 -16.27 -45.66
CA LEU A 9 -27.06 -15.06 -45.12
C LEU A 9 -27.08 -13.91 -46.16
N PRO A 10 -28.17 -13.13 -46.23
CA PRO A 10 -28.18 -11.88 -46.99
C PRO A 10 -27.09 -10.92 -46.55
N ALA A 11 -26.61 -10.05 -47.46
CA ALA A 11 -25.54 -9.09 -47.18
C ALA A 11 -25.82 -8.21 -45.95
N ALA A 12 -27.06 -7.73 -45.80
CA ALA A 12 -27.48 -6.94 -44.64
C ALA A 12 -27.40 -7.73 -43.32
N ALA A 13 -27.76 -9.02 -43.33
CA ALA A 13 -27.68 -9.89 -42.16
C ALA A 13 -26.22 -10.20 -41.78
N ASN A 14 -25.35 -10.42 -42.77
CA ASN A 14 -23.91 -10.51 -42.54
C ASN A 14 -23.35 -9.23 -41.90
N ALA A 15 -23.69 -8.05 -42.44
CA ALA A 15 -23.26 -6.77 -41.88
C ALA A 15 -23.74 -6.59 -40.43
N GLN A 16 -25.01 -6.88 -40.14
CA GLN A 16 -25.55 -6.84 -38.77
C GLN A 16 -24.81 -7.79 -37.83
N ARG A 17 -24.47 -9.00 -38.28
CA ARG A 17 -23.67 -9.97 -37.49
C ARG A 17 -22.30 -9.40 -37.14
N TYR A 18 -21.62 -8.75 -38.09
CA TYR A 18 -20.35 -8.07 -37.82
C TYR A 18 -20.51 -6.90 -36.84
N PHE A 19 -21.53 -6.06 -37.01
CA PHE A 19 -21.82 -4.97 -36.05
C PHE A 19 -22.17 -5.50 -34.65
N ALA A 20 -22.88 -6.63 -34.54
CA ALA A 20 -23.18 -7.27 -33.27
C ALA A 20 -21.92 -7.83 -32.61
N ARG A 21 -21.03 -8.48 -33.38
CA ARG A 21 -19.72 -8.95 -32.89
C ARG A 21 -18.86 -7.79 -32.40
N TYR A 22 -18.80 -6.70 -33.17
CA TYR A 22 -18.09 -5.48 -32.78
C TYR A 22 -18.64 -4.92 -31.46
N ARG A 23 -19.96 -4.73 -31.35
CA ARG A 23 -20.59 -4.23 -30.11
C ARG A 23 -20.35 -5.16 -28.91
N LYS A 24 -20.40 -6.49 -29.12
CA LYS A 24 -20.09 -7.47 -28.08
C LYS A 24 -18.63 -7.40 -27.66
N ALA A 25 -17.70 -7.29 -28.61
CA ALA A 25 -16.27 -7.15 -28.33
C ALA A 25 -15.96 -5.84 -27.59
N GLN A 26 -16.59 -4.73 -28.00
CA GLN A 26 -16.44 -3.43 -27.34
C GLN A 26 -16.92 -3.46 -25.89
N LYS A 27 -18.10 -4.04 -25.64
CA LYS A 27 -18.60 -4.26 -24.27
C LYS A 27 -17.70 -5.20 -23.48
N GLY A 28 -17.23 -6.27 -24.12
CA GLY A 28 -16.31 -7.24 -23.51
C GLY A 28 -14.99 -6.61 -23.11
N LEU A 29 -14.42 -5.73 -23.94
CA LEU A 29 -13.17 -5.02 -23.66
C LEU A 29 -13.30 -4.17 -22.39
N ALA A 30 -14.36 -3.37 -22.27
CA ALA A 30 -14.59 -2.53 -21.10
C ALA A 30 -14.75 -3.34 -19.79
N GLU A 31 -15.32 -4.54 -19.86
CA GLU A 31 -15.41 -5.42 -18.69
C GLU A 31 -14.08 -6.09 -18.37
N ILE A 32 -13.35 -6.57 -19.39
CA ILE A 32 -12.02 -7.17 -19.21
C ILE A 32 -11.05 -6.16 -18.59
N GLU A 33 -11.09 -4.90 -19.01
CA GLU A 33 -10.26 -3.83 -18.44
C GLU A 33 -10.54 -3.64 -16.93
N LYS A 34 -11.81 -3.66 -16.52
CA LYS A 34 -12.19 -3.60 -15.10
C LYS A 34 -11.69 -4.81 -14.32
N GLN A 35 -11.85 -6.01 -14.88
CA GLN A 35 -11.38 -7.24 -14.25
C GLN A 35 -9.85 -7.23 -14.10
N LEU A 36 -9.12 -6.83 -15.14
CA LEU A 36 -7.66 -6.69 -15.08
C LEU A 36 -7.23 -5.70 -14.00
N ALA A 37 -7.87 -4.54 -13.91
CA ALA A 37 -7.57 -3.55 -12.88
C ALA A 37 -7.80 -4.12 -11.47
N ARG A 38 -8.92 -4.84 -11.26
CA ARG A 38 -9.23 -5.50 -9.99
C ARG A 38 -8.21 -6.59 -9.66
N THR A 39 -7.89 -7.47 -10.60
CA THR A 39 -6.94 -8.57 -10.37
C THR A 39 -5.54 -8.05 -10.07
N ARG A 40 -5.09 -6.97 -10.71
CA ARG A 40 -3.82 -6.32 -10.38
C ARG A 40 -3.81 -5.78 -8.96
N ALA A 41 -4.85 -5.06 -8.55
CA ALA A 41 -4.98 -4.59 -7.18
C ALA A 41 -5.07 -5.74 -6.15
N ASP A 42 -5.66 -6.89 -6.52
CA ASP A 42 -5.66 -8.09 -5.69
C ASP A 42 -4.24 -8.67 -5.53
N ILE A 43 -3.46 -8.72 -6.62
CA ILE A 43 -2.05 -9.16 -6.59
C ILE A 43 -1.23 -8.25 -5.66
N ASP A 44 -1.30 -6.93 -5.84
CA ASP A 44 -0.53 -5.97 -5.04
C ASP A 44 -0.85 -6.10 -3.54
N TYR A 45 -2.13 -6.30 -3.21
CA TYR A 45 -2.56 -6.55 -1.82
C TYR A 45 -2.00 -7.86 -1.26
N HIS A 46 -2.03 -8.94 -2.04
CA HIS A 46 -1.48 -10.22 -1.59
C HIS A 46 0.05 -10.18 -1.43
N GLU A 47 0.75 -9.42 -2.28
CA GLU A 47 2.18 -9.20 -2.14
C GLU A 47 2.52 -8.38 -0.89
N SER A 48 1.71 -7.37 -0.53
CA SER A 48 1.89 -6.61 0.71
C SER A 48 1.63 -7.45 1.96
N LEU A 49 0.63 -8.33 1.90
CA LEU A 49 0.35 -9.28 2.96
C LEU A 49 1.49 -10.28 3.13
N LEU A 50 1.97 -10.87 2.03
CA LEU A 50 3.09 -11.80 2.06
C LEU A 50 4.34 -11.14 2.66
N TYR A 51 4.65 -9.92 2.22
CA TYR A 51 5.73 -9.14 2.78
C TYR A 51 5.58 -8.89 4.29
N SER A 52 4.38 -8.54 4.74
CA SER A 52 4.10 -8.33 6.17
C SER A 52 4.29 -9.63 6.97
N ILE A 53 3.84 -10.78 6.43
CA ILE A 53 4.00 -12.10 7.07
C ILE A 53 5.49 -12.47 7.20
N GLU A 54 6.27 -12.30 6.13
CA GLU A 54 7.70 -12.65 6.11
C GLU A 54 8.52 -11.87 7.15
N ARG A 55 8.06 -10.69 7.57
CA ARG A 55 8.75 -9.81 8.52
C ARG A 55 8.09 -9.72 9.89
N SER A 56 7.01 -10.45 10.13
CA SER A 56 6.26 -10.38 11.38
C SER A 56 6.91 -11.17 12.51
N ASP A 57 6.88 -10.58 13.70
CA ASP A 57 7.04 -11.30 14.96
C ASP A 57 5.71 -11.97 15.38
N ALA A 58 5.73 -12.70 16.50
CA ALA A 58 4.55 -13.42 16.99
C ALA A 58 3.34 -12.49 17.26
N ALA A 59 3.59 -11.25 17.72
CA ALA A 59 2.53 -10.28 17.98
C ALA A 59 1.92 -9.75 16.67
N SER A 60 2.76 -9.39 15.71
CA SER A 60 2.34 -8.90 14.39
C SER A 60 1.60 -9.98 13.59
N LEU A 61 1.98 -11.25 13.74
CA LEU A 61 1.26 -12.37 13.11
C LEU A 61 -0.19 -12.49 13.60
N ALA A 62 -0.48 -12.20 14.87
CA ALA A 62 -1.85 -12.21 15.38
C ALA A 62 -2.69 -11.10 14.74
N GLU A 63 -2.11 -9.92 14.54
CA GLU A 63 -2.77 -8.80 13.85
C GLU A 63 -3.05 -9.12 12.37
N ILE A 64 -2.08 -9.74 11.68
CA ILE A 64 -2.24 -10.17 10.28
C ILE A 64 -3.29 -11.28 10.16
N GLN A 65 -3.30 -12.23 11.10
CA GLN A 65 -4.34 -13.27 11.11
C GLN A 65 -5.73 -12.64 11.25
N GLN A 66 -5.86 -11.61 12.08
CA GLN A 66 -7.13 -10.90 12.22
C GLN A 66 -7.51 -10.14 10.93
N GLU A 67 -6.55 -9.47 10.28
CA GLU A 67 -6.77 -8.85 8.96
C GLU A 67 -7.28 -9.86 7.92
N LEU A 68 -6.69 -11.05 7.89
CA LEU A 68 -7.11 -12.14 7.01
C LEU A 68 -8.53 -12.63 7.31
N VAL A 69 -8.95 -12.63 8.58
CA VAL A 69 -10.33 -12.95 8.97
C VAL A 69 -11.29 -11.83 8.56
N ASP A 70 -10.93 -10.56 8.82
CA ASP A 70 -11.76 -9.39 8.53
C ASP A 70 -11.97 -9.20 7.02
N SER A 71 -10.96 -9.53 6.21
CA SER A 71 -11.04 -9.53 4.74
C SER A 71 -11.81 -10.73 4.17
N GLY A 72 -12.18 -11.71 5.01
CA GLY A 72 -12.89 -12.93 4.61
C GLY A 72 -12.01 -13.98 3.92
N LEU A 73 -10.69 -13.79 3.92
CA LEU A 73 -9.71 -14.76 3.39
C LEU A 73 -9.53 -15.95 4.33
N LEU A 74 -9.69 -15.74 5.64
CA LEU A 74 -9.72 -16.78 6.65
C LEU A 74 -11.08 -16.84 7.36
N ARG A 75 -11.45 -18.05 7.80
CA ARG A 75 -12.64 -18.24 8.63
C ARG A 75 -12.31 -17.86 10.08
N PRO A 76 -13.19 -17.15 10.80
CA PRO A 76 -12.96 -16.81 12.19
C PRO A 76 -12.94 -18.07 13.07
N ASP A 77 -12.00 -18.14 14.01
CA ASP A 77 -12.05 -19.15 15.06
C ASP A 77 -13.19 -18.82 16.03
N LYS A 78 -14.06 -19.80 16.28
CA LYS A 78 -15.21 -19.66 17.19
C LYS A 78 -14.79 -19.29 18.62
N LYS A 79 -13.54 -19.61 19.03
CA LYS A 79 -13.02 -19.30 20.38
C LYS A 79 -12.40 -17.91 20.52
N ALA A 80 -11.94 -17.28 19.43
CA ALA A 80 -11.24 -15.99 19.47
C ALA A 80 -12.18 -14.78 19.63
N ARG A 81 -13.48 -14.96 19.34
CA ARG A 81 -14.50 -13.91 19.22
C ARG A 81 -14.84 -13.09 20.49
N ARG A 82 -14.11 -13.29 21.60
CA ARG A 82 -14.44 -12.72 22.93
C ARG A 82 -13.36 -11.83 23.56
N ARG A 83 -12.17 -11.68 22.96
CA ARG A 83 -11.15 -10.75 23.50
C ARG A 83 -11.30 -9.36 22.88
N LYS A 84 -11.29 -8.32 23.72
CA LYS A 84 -11.11 -6.93 23.27
C LYS A 84 -9.72 -6.85 22.63
N GLU A 85 -9.68 -6.49 21.36
CA GLU A 85 -8.43 -6.38 20.62
C GLU A 85 -7.60 -5.22 21.16
N PRO A 86 -6.28 -5.42 21.38
CA PRO A 86 -5.38 -4.30 21.64
C PRO A 86 -5.37 -3.35 20.43
N LEU A 87 -5.14 -2.08 20.69
CA LEU A 87 -4.93 -1.09 19.63
C LEU A 87 -3.64 -1.44 18.87
N PRO A 88 -3.58 -1.24 17.54
CA PRO A 88 -2.33 -1.43 16.80
C PRO A 88 -1.26 -0.47 17.31
N GLU A 89 -0.05 -0.98 17.49
CA GLU A 89 1.11 -0.21 18.00
C GLU A 89 2.20 -0.14 16.92
N PRO A 90 2.24 0.96 16.13
CA PRO A 90 3.34 1.24 15.22
C PRO A 90 4.66 1.41 15.99
N LEU A 91 5.78 1.08 15.36
CA LEU A 91 7.10 1.40 15.90
C LEU A 91 7.28 2.91 15.99
N ALA A 92 7.97 3.36 17.03
CA ALA A 92 8.30 4.76 17.25
C ALA A 92 9.82 4.95 17.22
N PHE A 93 10.26 5.91 16.43
CA PHE A 93 11.66 6.32 16.32
C PHE A 93 11.77 7.79 16.64
N LYS A 94 12.91 8.18 17.18
CA LYS A 94 13.28 9.58 17.36
C LYS A 94 14.22 9.99 16.24
N ALA A 95 13.85 11.05 15.51
CA ALA A 95 14.74 11.68 14.54
C ALA A 95 15.90 12.38 15.25
N SER A 96 17.00 12.66 14.54
CA SER A 96 18.13 13.43 15.08
C SER A 96 17.73 14.81 15.59
N SER A 97 16.71 15.43 14.97
CA SER A 97 16.11 16.69 15.43
C SER A 97 15.27 16.57 16.71
N GLY A 98 14.99 15.34 17.15
CA GLY A 98 14.13 15.01 18.28
C GLY A 98 12.66 14.79 17.93
N ARG A 99 12.27 14.92 16.66
CA ARG A 99 10.90 14.65 16.20
C ARG A 99 10.55 13.16 16.25
N LEU A 100 9.26 12.88 16.39
CA LEU A 100 8.73 11.52 16.41
C LEU A 100 8.44 11.03 14.99
N ILE A 101 9.02 9.89 14.61
CA ILE A 101 8.73 9.16 13.38
C ILE A 101 8.05 7.85 13.75
N LEU A 102 6.90 7.57 13.12
CA LEU A 102 6.13 6.35 13.37
C LEU A 102 6.15 5.45 12.13
N VAL A 103 6.26 4.14 12.34
CA VAL A 103 6.35 3.12 11.26
C VAL A 103 5.38 1.98 11.53
N GLY A 104 4.44 1.73 10.62
CA GLY A 104 3.52 0.59 10.73
C GLY A 104 4.15 -0.70 10.20
N ARG A 105 4.07 -1.81 10.95
CA ARG A 105 4.74 -3.08 10.58
C ARG A 105 3.89 -4.01 9.72
N ASN A 106 2.60 -3.75 9.62
CA ASN A 106 1.65 -4.51 8.84
C ASN A 106 0.53 -3.58 8.34
N ASN A 107 -0.32 -4.09 7.46
CA ASN A 107 -1.39 -3.29 6.85
C ASN A 107 -2.38 -2.70 7.88
N ARG A 108 -2.66 -3.40 8.98
CA ARG A 108 -3.55 -2.91 10.05
C ARG A 108 -2.93 -1.74 10.81
N GLN A 109 -1.66 -1.83 11.17
CA GLN A 109 -0.90 -0.73 11.77
C GLN A 109 -0.74 0.44 10.80
N ASN A 110 -0.46 0.18 9.53
CA ASN A 110 -0.38 1.19 8.47
C ASN A 110 -1.68 2.00 8.38
N ASP A 111 -2.82 1.31 8.38
CA ASP A 111 -4.14 1.92 8.34
C ASP A 111 -4.45 2.76 9.58
N TYR A 112 -4.13 2.22 10.75
CA TYR A 112 -4.31 2.93 12.01
C TYR A 112 -3.42 4.17 12.09
N LEU A 113 -2.14 4.01 11.74
CA LEU A 113 -1.15 5.07 11.68
C LEU A 113 -1.63 6.21 10.78
N THR A 114 -1.97 5.91 9.52
CA THR A 114 -2.33 6.92 8.53
C THR A 114 -3.69 7.58 8.80
N PHE A 115 -4.71 6.81 9.19
CA PHE A 115 -6.09 7.31 9.20
C PHE A 115 -6.68 7.56 10.60
N LYS A 116 -5.98 7.18 11.67
CA LYS A 116 -6.45 7.37 13.06
C LYS A 116 -5.46 8.14 13.92
N LEU A 117 -4.17 7.80 13.84
CA LEU A 117 -3.13 8.37 14.71
C LEU A 117 -2.50 9.65 14.13
N ALA A 118 -2.30 9.70 12.81
CA ALA A 118 -1.72 10.84 12.15
C ALA A 118 -2.72 12.01 12.00
N SER A 119 -2.19 13.22 12.12
CA SER A 119 -2.90 14.46 11.79
C SER A 119 -2.88 14.66 10.28
N ARG A 120 -3.90 15.35 9.75
CA ARG A 120 -4.00 15.67 8.32
C ARG A 120 -2.80 16.47 7.77
N ARG A 121 -2.06 17.16 8.64
CA ARG A 121 -0.89 17.98 8.28
C ARG A 121 0.44 17.24 8.39
N ASP A 122 0.46 16.08 9.05
CA ASP A 122 1.68 15.28 9.21
C ASP A 122 2.18 14.80 7.83
N CYS A 123 3.50 14.59 7.75
CA CYS A 123 4.13 14.07 6.53
C CYS A 123 4.07 12.55 6.53
N TRP A 124 3.49 11.98 5.48
CA TRP A 124 3.41 10.56 5.22
C TRP A 124 4.40 10.17 4.13
N LEU A 125 5.05 9.02 4.29
CA LEU A 125 6.03 8.47 3.36
C LEU A 125 5.79 6.99 3.10
N HIS A 126 6.14 6.52 1.90
CA HIS A 126 6.09 5.11 1.51
C HIS A 126 7.06 4.81 0.36
N ALA A 127 7.60 3.60 0.32
CA ALA A 127 8.43 3.16 -0.80
C ALA A 127 7.62 3.13 -2.11
N LYS A 128 8.12 3.82 -3.14
CA LYS A 128 7.39 3.98 -4.39
C LYS A 128 7.23 2.64 -5.12
N ASP A 129 6.00 2.29 -5.49
CA ASP A 129 5.65 1.08 -6.24
C ASP A 129 6.12 -0.25 -5.62
N LEU A 130 6.40 -0.26 -4.30
CA LEU A 130 6.91 -1.43 -3.59
C LEU A 130 6.09 -1.72 -2.33
N PRO A 131 5.81 -3.00 -2.02
CA PRO A 131 5.25 -3.35 -0.71
C PRO A 131 6.14 -2.86 0.43
N GLY A 132 5.54 -2.15 1.39
CA GLY A 132 6.28 -1.58 2.50
C GLY A 132 5.41 -0.98 3.59
N SER A 133 6.10 -0.36 4.53
CA SER A 133 5.51 0.26 5.72
C SER A 133 5.10 1.70 5.43
N HIS A 134 3.97 2.12 6.00
CA HIS A 134 3.66 3.55 6.07
C HIS A 134 4.54 4.18 7.14
N VAL A 135 5.17 5.30 6.81
CA VAL A 135 5.99 6.09 7.74
C VAL A 135 5.37 7.48 7.89
N VAL A 136 5.31 7.99 9.12
CA VAL A 136 4.76 9.33 9.40
C VAL A 136 5.71 10.12 10.28
N ILE A 137 6.06 11.33 9.86
CA ILE A 137 6.75 12.33 10.67
C ILE A 137 5.70 13.19 11.37
N LYS A 138 5.70 13.16 12.71
CA LYS A 138 4.72 13.89 13.53
C LYS A 138 5.13 15.35 13.72
N ASP A 139 4.15 16.25 13.62
CA ASP A 139 4.25 17.65 14.04
C ASP A 139 5.41 18.43 13.36
N ALA A 140 5.76 18.06 12.13
CA ALA A 140 6.72 18.77 11.30
C ALA A 140 6.03 19.80 10.38
N PRO A 141 6.72 20.91 10.01
CA PRO A 141 6.27 21.75 8.90
C PRO A 141 6.26 20.96 7.59
N TYR A 142 5.60 21.49 6.56
CA TYR A 142 5.60 20.89 5.22
C TYR A 142 6.18 21.86 4.19
N PRO A 143 7.21 21.46 3.42
CA PRO A 143 7.95 20.19 3.55
C PRO A 143 8.69 20.08 4.90
N PRO A 144 8.92 18.86 5.42
CA PRO A 144 9.74 18.66 6.61
C PRO A 144 11.18 19.14 6.39
N PRO A 145 11.93 19.44 7.47
CA PRO A 145 13.37 19.62 7.38
C PRO A 145 14.04 18.44 6.68
N GLU A 146 15.07 18.72 5.88
CA GLU A 146 15.70 17.72 5.01
C GLU A 146 16.23 16.51 5.80
N GLU A 147 16.83 16.73 6.97
CA GLU A 147 17.34 15.67 7.84
C GLU A 147 16.23 14.71 8.29
N ASP A 148 15.11 15.22 8.82
CA ASP A 148 13.96 14.40 9.23
C ASP A 148 13.35 13.65 8.05
N LEU A 149 13.31 14.30 6.89
CA LEU A 149 12.78 13.71 5.67
C LEU A 149 13.65 12.53 5.20
N ILE A 150 14.97 12.68 5.21
CA ILE A 150 15.92 11.63 4.84
C ILE A 150 15.82 10.46 5.83
N GLU A 151 15.78 10.72 7.13
CA GLU A 151 15.67 9.68 8.17
C GLU A 151 14.37 8.88 8.04
N ALA A 152 13.24 9.57 7.84
CA ALA A 152 11.96 8.91 7.62
C ALA A 152 11.94 8.12 6.29
N ALA A 153 12.57 8.65 5.24
CA ALA A 153 12.67 7.95 3.96
C ALA A 153 13.56 6.70 4.06
N LEU A 154 14.65 6.74 4.82
CA LEU A 154 15.49 5.58 5.11
C LEU A 154 14.69 4.48 5.83
N LEU A 155 13.86 4.85 6.81
CA LEU A 155 12.96 3.90 7.48
C LEU A 155 11.93 3.31 6.49
N ALA A 156 11.32 4.15 5.66
CA ALA A 156 10.35 3.68 4.65
C ALA A 156 10.99 2.69 3.67
N ALA A 157 12.21 2.97 3.21
CA ALA A 157 12.97 2.08 2.34
C ALA A 157 13.37 0.77 3.06
N TYR A 158 13.89 0.85 4.29
CA TYR A 158 14.30 -0.31 5.08
C TYR A 158 13.15 -1.24 5.43
N PHE A 159 11.99 -0.68 5.76
CA PHE A 159 10.76 -1.42 6.03
C PHE A 159 9.91 -1.63 4.77
N SER A 160 10.54 -1.73 3.59
CA SER A 160 9.93 -2.17 2.33
C SER A 160 10.68 -3.35 1.68
N ARG A 161 10.15 -3.86 0.57
CA ARG A 161 10.86 -4.78 -0.34
C ARG A 161 12.14 -4.17 -0.93
N GLY A 162 12.32 -2.85 -0.88
CA GLY A 162 13.52 -2.14 -1.36
C GLY A 162 14.72 -2.17 -0.41
N LYS A 163 14.61 -2.82 0.76
CA LYS A 163 15.63 -2.76 1.82
C LYS A 163 17.06 -3.20 1.45
N ASP A 164 17.19 -4.10 0.48
CA ASP A 164 18.49 -4.60 0.00
C ASP A 164 18.95 -3.88 -1.30
N SER A 165 18.21 -2.85 -1.76
CA SER A 165 18.57 -2.06 -2.93
C SER A 165 19.62 -1.01 -2.59
N SER A 166 20.51 -0.69 -3.53
CA SER A 166 21.48 0.42 -3.41
C SER A 166 20.82 1.80 -3.49
N ALA A 167 19.61 1.88 -4.06
CA ALA A 167 18.81 3.08 -4.15
C ALA A 167 17.32 2.72 -4.17
N THR A 168 16.53 3.32 -3.29
CA THR A 168 15.08 3.14 -3.22
C THR A 168 14.40 4.49 -3.30
N ALA A 169 13.45 4.62 -4.23
CA ALA A 169 12.59 5.79 -4.34
C ALA A 169 11.50 5.73 -3.26
N VAL A 170 11.28 6.84 -2.58
CA VAL A 170 10.29 6.99 -1.51
C VAL A 170 9.45 8.21 -1.83
N ASP A 171 8.14 8.01 -1.89
CA ASP A 171 7.18 9.10 -2.06
C ASP A 171 6.82 9.69 -0.71
N TYR A 172 6.63 11.01 -0.67
CA TYR A 172 6.16 11.72 0.50
C TYR A 172 5.10 12.78 0.16
N THR A 173 4.10 12.90 1.02
CA THR A 173 3.05 13.91 0.93
C THR A 173 2.45 14.17 2.31
N GLN A 174 1.51 15.10 2.43
CA GLN A 174 0.74 15.24 3.67
C GLN A 174 -0.37 14.20 3.75
N VAL A 175 -0.67 13.71 4.94
CA VAL A 175 -1.72 12.70 5.19
C VAL A 175 -3.08 13.08 4.59
N ARG A 176 -3.41 14.38 4.51
CA ARG A 176 -4.65 14.85 3.85
C ARG A 176 -4.80 14.47 2.37
N HIS A 177 -3.69 14.16 1.70
CA HIS A 177 -3.63 13.72 0.30
C HIS A 177 -3.71 12.21 0.15
N VAL A 178 -3.62 11.47 1.27
CA VAL A 178 -3.71 10.01 1.30
C VAL A 178 -5.16 9.59 1.55
N ARG A 179 -5.64 8.64 0.75
CA ARG A 179 -7.00 8.09 0.81
C ARG A 179 -6.94 6.58 0.78
N ARG A 180 -7.90 5.94 1.44
CA ARG A 180 -8.09 4.48 1.34
C ARG A 180 -8.40 4.13 -0.11
N GLY A 181 -7.77 3.08 -0.63
CA GLY A 181 -8.07 2.61 -1.96
C GLY A 181 -9.45 1.92 -2.05
N PRO A 182 -9.89 1.58 -3.26
CA PRO A 182 -11.20 0.98 -3.50
C PRO A 182 -11.37 -0.33 -2.74
N GLY A 183 -12.55 -0.54 -2.14
CA GLY A 183 -12.83 -1.71 -1.33
C GLY A 183 -12.33 -1.63 0.12
N GLY A 184 -11.62 -0.56 0.50
CA GLY A 184 -11.29 -0.26 1.90
C GLY A 184 -10.37 -1.28 2.56
N ARG A 185 -9.62 -2.06 1.77
CA ARG A 185 -8.65 -3.03 2.29
C ARG A 185 -7.55 -2.30 3.07
N PRO A 186 -7.18 -2.80 4.27
CA PRO A 186 -6.11 -2.19 5.05
C PRO A 186 -4.79 -2.13 4.27
N GLY A 187 -4.01 -1.07 4.48
CA GLY A 187 -2.68 -0.88 3.90
C GLY A 187 -2.68 -0.43 2.43
N PHE A 188 -3.78 -0.60 1.69
CA PHE A 188 -3.86 -0.13 0.30
C PHE A 188 -4.36 1.32 0.23
N VAL A 189 -3.49 2.21 -0.24
CA VAL A 189 -3.76 3.66 -0.29
C VAL A 189 -3.59 4.22 -1.69
N LEU A 190 -4.37 5.26 -1.98
CA LEU A 190 -4.20 6.14 -3.11
C LEU A 190 -3.74 7.50 -2.58
N TYR A 191 -2.77 8.12 -3.23
CA TYR A 191 -2.28 9.42 -2.84
C TYR A 191 -2.00 10.31 -4.05
N ASP A 192 -2.14 11.62 -3.86
CA ASP A 192 -1.87 12.66 -4.84
C ASP A 192 -0.91 13.71 -4.26
N ASN A 193 -0.48 14.68 -5.07
CA ASN A 193 0.35 15.80 -4.63
C ASN A 193 1.58 15.36 -3.82
N PHE A 194 2.32 14.38 -4.33
CA PHE A 194 3.50 13.83 -3.69
C PHE A 194 4.78 14.29 -4.39
N HIS A 195 5.87 14.20 -3.65
CA HIS A 195 7.23 14.35 -4.16
C HIS A 195 7.98 13.05 -3.89
N THR A 196 9.05 12.80 -4.63
CA THR A 196 9.85 11.58 -4.49
C THR A 196 11.27 11.94 -4.09
N ILE A 197 11.81 11.22 -3.11
CA ILE A 197 13.23 11.27 -2.71
C ILE A 197 13.84 9.88 -2.91
N THR A 198 15.10 9.82 -3.30
CA THR A 198 15.84 8.56 -3.43
C THR A 198 16.83 8.44 -2.29
N VAL A 199 16.80 7.32 -1.59
CA VAL A 199 17.69 7.03 -0.45
C VAL A 199 18.36 5.67 -0.60
N ASN A 200 19.53 5.50 0.04
CA ASN A 200 20.19 4.22 0.15
C ASN A 200 19.88 3.59 1.53
N PRO A 201 19.05 2.54 1.62
CA PRO A 201 18.71 1.87 2.88
C PRO A 201 19.87 1.06 3.49
N GLN A 202 21.07 1.11 2.93
CA GLN A 202 22.28 0.50 3.49
C GLN A 202 23.24 1.53 4.11
N SER A 203 22.79 2.78 4.30
CA SER A 203 23.60 3.84 4.87
C SER A 203 23.92 3.61 6.36
N GLU A 204 25.07 4.12 6.82
CA GLU A 204 25.42 4.13 8.25
C GLU A 204 24.42 4.93 9.09
N GLN A 205 23.85 5.99 8.51
CA GLN A 205 22.83 6.81 9.15
C GLN A 205 21.59 5.99 9.56
N LEU A 206 21.17 5.03 8.73
CA LEU A 206 20.08 4.13 9.10
C LEU A 206 20.43 3.28 10.33
N GLN A 207 21.65 2.78 10.43
CA GLN A 207 22.06 1.95 11.57
C GLN A 207 21.98 2.73 12.89
N GLN A 208 22.35 4.00 12.87
CA GLN A 208 22.21 4.90 14.02
C GLN A 208 20.74 5.13 14.37
N LEU A 209 19.88 5.31 13.37
CA LEU A 209 18.44 5.52 13.57
C LEU A 209 17.74 4.26 14.11
N LEU A 210 18.12 3.08 13.64
CA LEU A 210 17.59 1.81 14.16
C LEU A 210 17.96 1.59 15.63
N ALA A 211 19.10 2.12 16.09
CA ALA A 211 19.47 2.10 17.51
C ALA A 211 18.66 3.10 18.37
N GLN A 212 17.93 4.03 17.75
CA GLN A 212 17.04 4.99 18.42
C GLN A 212 15.57 4.53 18.42
N LEU A 213 15.34 3.22 18.26
CA LEU A 213 14.01 2.65 18.45
C LEU A 213 13.54 2.92 19.89
N LEU A 214 12.38 3.54 20.02
CA LEU A 214 11.74 3.75 21.31
C LEU A 214 10.98 2.47 21.67
N GLU A 215 11.31 1.87 22.80
CA GLU A 215 10.43 0.89 23.42
C GLU A 215 9.19 1.64 23.92
N VAL A 216 8.04 1.35 23.32
CA VAL A 216 6.73 1.87 23.74
C VAL A 216 6.08 0.84 24.66
#